data_AF-A0A1E4EM70-F1
#
_entry.id   AF-A0A1E4EM70-F1
#
_cell.length_a   1.000
_cell.length_b   1.000
_cell.length_c   1.000
_cell.angle_alpha   90.00
_cell.angle_beta   90.00
_cell.angle_gamma   90.00
#
_symmetry.space_group_name_H-M   'P 1'
#
loop_
_entity.id
_entity.type
_entity.pdbx_description
1 polymer ?
#
loop_
_entity_poly.entity_id
_entity_poly.type
_entity_poly.pdbx_seq_one_letter_code
_entity_poly.pdbx_strand_id
1 'polypeptide(L)' 'MRSARHAALLPAAALSAAILLVGGQWLFERQLGQAATLSVVVEFAGGLFFLYLLLKGRIR' A
#
# COMPACT_ATOMS: atom_id res chain seq x y z
N MET A 1 -9.68 1.54 -25.39
CA MET A 1 -9.78 1.66 -23.91
C MET A 1 -8.99 2.89 -23.48
N ARG A 2 -9.64 3.88 -22.84
CA ARG A 2 -9.13 5.22 -22.54
C ARG A 2 -7.77 5.20 -21.81
N SER A 3 -6.68 5.38 -22.56
CA SER A 3 -5.28 5.40 -22.11
C SER A 3 -4.95 6.57 -21.16
N ALA A 4 -5.78 7.61 -21.13
CA ALA A 4 -5.60 8.78 -20.26
C ALA A 4 -5.69 8.45 -18.75
N ARG A 5 -6.38 7.35 -18.37
CA ARG A 5 -6.52 6.99 -16.95
C ARG A 5 -5.22 6.45 -16.36
N HIS A 6 -4.44 5.66 -17.10
CA HIS A 6 -3.18 5.12 -16.58
C HIS A 6 -2.11 6.20 -16.43
N ALA A 7 -2.06 7.16 -17.36
CA ALA A 7 -1.13 8.28 -17.31
C ALA A 7 -1.27 9.13 -16.02
N ALA A 8 -2.48 9.23 -15.47
CA ALA A 8 -2.72 9.93 -14.20
C ALA A 8 -2.71 8.98 -12.98
N LEU A 9 -3.28 7.78 -13.11
CA LEU A 9 -3.41 6.83 -11.99
C LEU A 9 -2.06 6.25 -11.56
N LEU A 10 -1.15 5.97 -12.50
CA LEU A 10 0.17 5.42 -12.18
C LEU A 10 1.01 6.39 -11.32
N PRO A 11 1.22 7.66 -11.71
CA PRO A 11 1.97 8.59 -10.87
C PRO A 11 1.25 8.91 -9.57
N ALA A 12 -0.08 9.03 -9.56
CA ALA A 12 -0.83 9.25 -8.33
C ALA A 12 -0.65 8.08 -7.34
N ALA A 13 -0.74 6.83 -7.81
CA ALA A 13 -0.53 5.64 -6.99
C ALA A 13 0.92 5.54 -6.49
N ALA A 14 1.91 5.82 -7.35
CA ALA A 14 3.32 5.80 -6.99
C ALA A 14 3.66 6.85 -5.92
N LEU A 15 3.18 8.09 -6.08
CA LEU A 15 3.36 9.15 -5.09
C LEU A 15 2.67 8.81 -3.77
N SER A 16 1.46 8.26 -3.84
CA SER A 16 0.74 7.82 -2.64
C SER A 16 1.51 6.73 -1.90
N ALA A 17 2.01 5.71 -2.62
CA ALA A 17 2.82 4.65 -2.04
C ALA A 17 4.12 5.21 -1.42
N ALA A 18 4.81 6.11 -2.11
CA ALA A 18 6.03 6.73 -1.61
C ALA A 18 5.78 7.51 -0.31
N ILE A 19 4.72 8.32 -0.25
CA ILE A 19 4.35 9.06 0.97
C ILE A 19 4.04 8.09 2.12
N LEU A 20 3.27 7.04 1.85
CA LEU A 20 2.83 6.07 2.86
C LEU A 20 4.02 5.24 3.39
N LEU A 21 4.92 4.81 2.51
CA LEU A 21 6.10 4.03 2.87
C LEU A 21 7.14 4.90 3.60
N VAL A 22 7.50 6.06 3.06
CA VAL A 22 8.51 6.94 3.69
C VAL A 22 7.99 7.52 5.00
N GLY A 23 6.73 7.97 5.02
CA GLY A 23 6.09 8.50 6.23
C GLY A 23 5.90 7.42 7.30
N GLY A 24 5.46 6.23 6.89
CA GLY A 24 5.35 5.07 7.77
C GLY A 24 6.71 4.66 8.34
N GLN A 25 7.75 4.58 7.51
CA GLN A 25 9.08 4.18 7.96
C GLN A 25 9.62 5.19 8.95
N TRP A 26 9.50 6.49 8.66
CA TRP A 26 9.89 7.54 9.58
C TRP A 26 9.15 7.45 10.91
N LEU A 27 7.82 7.27 10.89
CA LEU A 27 7.02 7.14 12.11
C LEU A 27 7.42 5.92 12.94
N PHE A 28 7.52 4.74 12.33
CA PHE A 28 7.85 3.50 13.03
C PHE A 28 9.31 3.44 13.49
N GLU A 29 10.26 3.88 12.68
CA GLU A 29 11.68 3.88 13.05
C GLU A 29 12.03 5.00 14.01
N ARG A 30 11.64 6.25 13.71
CA ARG A 30 12.12 7.42 14.46
C ARG A 30 11.28 7.71 15.71
N GLN A 31 9.96 7.56 15.64
CA GLN A 31 9.10 7.87 16.79
C GLN A 31 8.89 6.67 17.70
N LEU A 32 8.87 5.46 17.14
CA LEU A 32 8.56 4.24 17.90
C LEU A 32 9.77 3.32 18.10
N GLY A 33 10.88 3.53 17.37
CA GLY A 33 12.08 2.68 17.47
C GLY A 33 11.89 1.26 16.92
N GLN A 34 10.84 1.01 16.14
CA GLN A 34 10.40 -0.32 15.71
C GLN A 34 10.55 -0.50 14.19
N ALA A 35 11.80 -0.64 13.73
CA ALA A 35 12.13 -0.67 12.29
C ALA A 35 11.44 -1.76 11.46
N ALA A 36 11.18 -2.95 12.04
CA ALA A 36 10.55 -4.05 11.31
C ALA A 36 9.01 -4.01 11.29
N THR A 37 8.37 -3.12 12.06
CA THR A 37 6.91 -3.19 12.27
C THR A 37 6.13 -2.66 11.06
N LEU A 38 6.70 -1.73 10.29
CA LEU A 38 6.02 -1.23 9.10
C LEU A 38 5.76 -2.32 8.05
N SER A 39 6.77 -3.17 7.76
CA SER A 39 6.61 -4.25 6.77
C SER A 39 5.51 -5.21 7.18
N VAL A 40 5.49 -5.61 8.46
CA VAL A 40 4.44 -6.50 9.01
C VAL A 40 3.05 -5.88 8.86
N VAL A 41 2.89 -4.59 9.14
CA VAL A 41 1.61 -3.89 8.98
C VAL A 41 1.16 -3.86 7.52
N VAL A 42 2.07 -3.55 6.59
CA VAL A 42 1.77 -3.49 5.14
C VAL A 42 1.43 -4.88 4.59
N GLU A 43 2.21 -5.90 4.94
CA GLU A 43 1.97 -7.30 4.57
C GLU A 43 0.63 -7.80 5.10
N PHE A 44 0.32 -7.52 6.37
CA PHE A 44 -0.93 -7.91 6.99
C PHE A 44 -2.13 -7.20 6.35
N ALA A 45 -2.06 -5.89 6.16
CA ALA A 45 -3.12 -5.12 5.51
C ALA A 45 -3.34 -5.56 4.05
N GLY A 46 -2.25 -5.80 3.31
CA GLY A 46 -2.29 -6.32 1.95
C GLY A 46 -2.90 -7.73 1.89
N GLY A 47 -2.53 -8.61 2.82
CA GLY A 47 -3.11 -9.94 2.94
C GLY A 47 -4.61 -9.91 3.26
N LEU A 48 -5.05 -9.06 4.19
CA LEU A 48 -6.46 -8.91 4.52
C LEU A 48 -7.25 -8.33 3.34
N PHE A 49 -6.69 -7.34 2.63
CA PHE A 49 -7.30 -6.79 1.42
C PHE A 49 -7.39 -7.83 0.30
N PHE A 50 -6.36 -8.66 0.14
CA PHE A 50 -6.38 -9.78 -0.80
C PHE A 50 -7.50 -10.78 -0.47
N LEU A 51 -7.60 -11.22 0.79
CA LEU A 51 -8.67 -12.10 1.23
C LEU A 51 -10.05 -11.47 1.00
N TYR A 52 -10.21 -10.18 1.31
CA TYR A 52 -11.44 -9.45 1.03
C TYR A 52 -11.83 -9.51 -0.46
N LEU A 53 -10.88 -9.27 -1.36
CA LEU A 53 -11.13 -9.34 -2.81
C LEU A 53 -11.46 -10.76 -3.28
N LEU A 54 -10.79 -11.76 -2.71
CA LEU A 54 -11.03 -13.17 -2.99
C LEU A 54 -12.45 -13.58 -2.59
N LEU A 55 -12.88 -13.27 -1.36
CA LEU A 55 -14.23 -13.56 -0.88
C LEU A 55 -15.30 -12.80 -1.69
N LYS A 56 -14.96 -11.63 -2.22
CA LYS A 56 -15.87 -10.84 -3.07
C LYS A 56 -16.05 -11.43 -4.49
N GLY A 57 -15.32 -12.48 -4.86
CA GLY A 57 -15.40 -13.10 -6.20
C GLY A 57 -14.92 -12.18 -7.33
N ARG A 58 -14.09 -11.17 -7.01
CA ARG A 58 -13.49 -10.24 -7.98
C ARG A 58 -12.24 -10.81 -8.64
N ILE A 59 -11.76 -11.94 -8.13
CA ILE A 59 -10.69 -12.76 -8.67
C ILE A 59 -11.38 -13.96 -9.34
N ARG A 60 -11.42 -13.98 -10.68
CA ARG A 60 -11.80 -15.16 -11.48
C ARG A 60 -10.55 -15.79 -12.04
#